data_AF-A0A645CBX0-F1
#
_entry.id   AF-A0A645CBX0-F1
#
_cell.length_a   1.000
_cell.length_b   1.000
_cell.length_c   1.000
_cell.angle_alpha   90.00
_cell.angle_beta   90.00
_cell.angle_gamma   90.00
#
_symmetry.space_group_name_H-M   'P 1'
#
loop_
_entity.id
_entity.type
_entity.pdbx_description
1 polymer ?
#
loop_
_entity_poly.entity_id
_entity_poly.type
_entity_poly.pdbx_seq_one_letter_code
_entity_poly.pdbx_strand_id
1 'polypeptide(L)'
;MDNEKINEMMDDENLTRSDAIRDVQDSYIGIIENYKTEFSEMFNVLTDENNYPVLLTGSLGKDRVGLASFFILYALGIPQNVIIDDYLLSRQTIDISKIAENVKTKPEYFQEAVTALMSVNVVYINYTIDYINQKYGSVDNYIEKELKLTPGKKILLRKHLLYNN
;
A
#
# COMPACT_ATOMS: atom_id res chain seq x y z
N MET A 1 4.51 -1.09 -7.83
CA MET A 1 4.99 -1.20 -9.21
C MET A 1 6.48 -1.50 -9.19
N ASP A 2 6.97 -2.33 -10.11
CA ASP A 2 8.41 -2.54 -10.26
C ASP A 2 9.07 -1.31 -10.93
N ASN A 3 10.40 -1.24 -10.83
CA ASN A 3 11.16 -0.11 -11.35
C ASN A 3 11.21 -0.06 -12.89
N GLU A 4 11.08 -1.22 -13.55
CA GLU A 4 11.12 -1.31 -15.02
C GLU A 4 9.89 -0.63 -15.61
N LYS A 5 8.70 -0.96 -15.10
CA LYS A 5 7.43 -0.34 -15.47
C LYS A 5 7.42 1.17 -15.19
N ILE A 6 7.98 1.59 -14.05
CA ILE A 6 8.10 3.03 -13.74
C ILE A 6 8.97 3.74 -14.78
N ASN A 7 10.11 3.16 -15.15
CA ASN A 7 11.01 3.74 -16.15
C ASN A 7 10.33 3.82 -17.52
N GLU A 8 9.65 2.76 -17.96
CA GLU A 8 8.88 2.76 -19.21
C GLU A 8 7.85 3.89 -19.26
N MET A 9 7.13 4.10 -18.16
CA MET A 9 6.14 5.18 -18.06
C MET A 9 6.81 6.56 -18.04
N MET A 10 7.96 6.70 -17.39
CA MET A 10 8.71 7.95 -17.36
C MET A 10 9.32 8.31 -18.72
N ASP A 11 9.55 7.32 -19.59
CA ASP A 11 10.05 7.52 -20.95
C ASP A 11 8.91 7.83 -21.96
N ASP A 12 7.65 7.60 -21.61
CA ASP A 12 6.49 7.95 -22.44
C ASP A 12 6.18 9.46 -22.37
N GLU A 13 6.55 10.19 -23.42
CA GLU A 13 6.30 11.63 -23.53
C GLU A 13 4.81 12.01 -23.54
N ASN A 14 3.91 11.06 -23.81
CA ASN A 14 2.47 11.26 -23.81
C ASN A 14 1.79 10.78 -22.52
N LEU A 15 2.56 10.36 -21.50
CA LEU A 15 2.01 9.89 -20.22
C LEU A 15 1.09 10.96 -19.61
N THR A 16 -0.18 10.60 -19.46
CA THR A 16 -1.17 11.46 -18.80
C THR A 16 -1.34 11.11 -17.33
N ARG A 17 -1.87 12.05 -16.54
CA ARG A 17 -2.27 11.81 -15.15
C ARG A 17 -3.25 10.65 -15.01
N SER A 18 -4.17 10.50 -15.95
CA SER A 18 -5.17 9.43 -15.93
C SER A 18 -4.54 8.06 -16.18
N ASP A 19 -3.58 7.97 -17.10
CA ASP A 19 -2.82 6.74 -17.34
C ASP A 19 -2.01 6.36 -16.11
N ALA A 20 -1.30 7.32 -15.50
CA ALA A 20 -0.54 7.10 -14.28
C ALA A 20 -1.43 6.59 -13.12
N ILE A 21 -2.62 7.18 -12.93
CA ILE A 21 -3.56 6.73 -11.89
C ILE A 21 -4.01 5.30 -12.15
N ARG A 22 -4.39 4.97 -13.39
CA ARG A 22 -4.84 3.63 -13.77
C ARG A 22 -3.76 2.60 -13.50
N ASP A 23 -2.53 2.88 -13.92
CA ASP A 23 -1.43 1.92 -13.78
C ASP A 23 -1.02 1.74 -12.31
N VAL A 24 -1.10 2.78 -11.48
CA VAL A 24 -0.90 2.65 -10.03
C VAL A 24 -2.03 1.82 -9.41
N GLN A 25 -3.29 2.04 -9.80
CA GLN A 25 -4.42 1.22 -9.34
C GLN A 25 -4.24 -0.25 -9.72
N ASP A 26 -3.90 -0.54 -10.97
CA ASP A 26 -3.62 -1.89 -11.45
C ASP A 26 -2.45 -2.52 -10.70
N SER A 27 -1.40 -1.73 -10.39
CA SER A 27 -0.31 -2.20 -9.55
C SER A 27 -0.76 -2.55 -8.12
N TYR A 28 -1.71 -1.82 -7.53
CA TYR A 28 -2.22 -2.15 -6.19
C TYR A 28 -3.01 -3.45 -6.22
N ILE A 29 -3.83 -3.67 -7.26
CA ILE A 29 -4.52 -4.94 -7.48
C ILE A 29 -3.52 -6.07 -7.66
N GLY A 30 -2.49 -5.87 -8.48
CA GLY A 30 -1.41 -6.83 -8.65
C GLY A 30 -0.69 -7.16 -7.34
N ILE A 31 -0.50 -6.19 -6.45
CA ILE A 31 0.10 -6.43 -5.13
C ILE A 31 -0.78 -7.35 -4.28
N ILE A 32 -2.07 -7.04 -4.13
CA ILE A 32 -2.96 -7.84 -3.28
C ILE A 32 -3.27 -9.22 -3.88
N GLU A 33 -3.21 -9.37 -5.20
CA GLU A 33 -3.43 -10.67 -5.83
C GLU A 33 -2.20 -11.57 -5.80
N ASN A 34 -1.02 -11.01 -6.07
CA ASN A 34 0.19 -11.81 -6.29
C ASN A 34 1.03 -12.01 -5.03
N TYR A 35 0.88 -11.17 -3.99
CA TYR A 35 1.72 -11.21 -2.78
C TYR A 35 0.99 -11.71 -1.51
N LYS A 36 -0.07 -12.51 -1.68
CA LYS A 36 -0.88 -13.05 -0.56
C LYS A 36 -0.04 -13.86 0.41
N THR A 37 0.88 -14.67 -0.10
CA THR A 37 1.78 -15.51 0.69
C THR A 37 2.70 -14.64 1.55
N GLU A 38 3.26 -13.58 0.99
CA GLU A 38 4.17 -12.66 1.68
C GLU A 38 3.45 -11.87 2.78
N PHE A 39 2.22 -11.44 2.54
CA PHE A 39 1.39 -10.83 3.59
C PHE A 39 1.00 -11.85 4.68
N SER A 40 0.74 -13.11 4.33
CA SER A 40 0.53 -14.18 5.30
C SER A 40 1.77 -14.42 6.17
N GLU A 41 2.96 -14.45 5.56
CA GLU A 41 4.24 -14.60 6.28
C GLU A 41 4.54 -13.38 7.15
N MET A 42 4.22 -12.17 6.70
CA MET A 42 4.29 -10.97 7.54
C MET A 42 3.47 -11.14 8.81
N PHE A 43 2.25 -11.67 8.72
CA PHE A 43 1.46 -11.95 9.92
C PHE A 43 2.06 -13.05 10.80
N ASN A 44 2.69 -14.08 10.22
CA ASN A 44 3.42 -15.08 11.02
C ASN A 44 4.53 -14.42 11.85
N VAL A 45 5.33 -13.54 11.23
CA VAL A 45 6.39 -12.78 11.91
C VAL A 45 5.81 -11.95 13.05
N LEU A 46 4.73 -11.22 12.80
CA LEU A 46 4.11 -10.33 13.80
C LEU A 46 3.41 -11.09 14.93
N THR A 47 3.06 -12.36 14.75
CA THR A 47 2.44 -13.18 15.83
C THR A 47 3.45 -13.82 16.77
N ASP A 48 4.75 -13.71 16.50
CA ASP A 48 5.82 -14.21 17.37
C ASP A 48 6.48 -13.03 18.11
N GLU A 49 6.34 -13.03 19.43
CA GLU A 49 6.86 -11.95 20.30
C GLU A 49 8.38 -11.81 20.26
N ASN A 50 9.11 -12.86 19.86
CA ASN A 50 10.58 -12.82 19.78
C ASN A 50 11.10 -12.00 18.60
N ASN A 51 10.23 -11.65 17.64
CA ASN A 51 10.62 -10.87 16.46
C ASN A 51 10.63 -9.36 16.70
N TYR A 52 10.15 -8.89 17.85
CA TYR A 52 10.02 -7.45 18.12
C TYR A 52 11.35 -6.82 18.61
N PRO A 53 11.67 -5.58 18.17
CA PRO A 53 10.88 -4.69 17.31
C PRO A 53 10.98 -5.02 15.81
N VAL A 54 9.87 -4.82 15.08
CA VAL A 54 9.77 -5.06 13.62
C VAL A 54 9.81 -3.75 12.85
N LEU A 55 10.62 -3.70 11.79
CA LEU A 55 10.64 -2.60 10.82
C LEU A 55 10.08 -3.08 9.47
N LEU A 56 9.01 -2.43 9.00
CA LEU A 56 8.50 -2.59 7.64
C LEU A 56 9.14 -1.52 6.75
N THR A 57 9.80 -1.94 5.65
CA THR A 57 10.47 -1.02 4.73
C THR A 57 10.31 -1.45 3.28
N GLY A 58 10.46 -0.47 2.38
CA GLY A 58 10.45 -0.62 0.94
C GLY A 58 11.05 0.64 0.30
N SER A 59 11.24 0.65 -1.02
CA SER A 59 12.00 1.72 -1.70
C SER A 59 11.56 3.14 -1.33
N LEU A 60 10.25 3.39 -1.35
CA LEU A 60 9.64 4.66 -0.91
C LEU A 60 8.72 4.51 0.30
N GLY A 61 8.61 3.29 0.85
CA GLY A 61 7.68 3.00 1.95
C GLY A 61 6.18 3.18 1.64
N LYS A 62 5.79 3.40 0.37
CA LYS A 62 4.43 3.83 0.02
C LYS A 62 3.44 2.71 -0.34
N ASP A 63 3.79 1.83 -1.29
CA ASP A 63 2.80 0.93 -1.91
C ASP A 63 2.60 -0.36 -1.11
N ARG A 64 3.55 -1.31 -1.18
CA ARG A 64 3.49 -2.58 -0.44
C ARG A 64 3.51 -2.36 1.07
N VAL A 65 4.30 -1.40 1.54
CA VAL A 65 4.38 -1.03 2.96
C VAL A 65 3.11 -0.32 3.43
N GLY A 66 2.51 0.54 2.60
CA GLY A 66 1.22 1.16 2.90
C GLY A 66 0.10 0.11 2.99
N LEU A 67 0.06 -0.85 2.06
CA LEU A 67 -0.91 -1.96 2.12
C LEU A 67 -0.67 -2.90 3.31
N ALA A 68 0.58 -3.21 3.64
CA ALA A 68 0.92 -3.96 4.85
C ALA A 68 0.40 -3.25 6.10
N SER A 69 0.67 -1.96 6.24
CA SER A 69 0.22 -1.12 7.35
C SER A 69 -1.31 -1.07 7.42
N PHE A 70 -1.97 -0.92 6.26
CA PHE A 70 -3.42 -0.98 6.17
C PHE A 70 -3.99 -2.29 6.74
N PHE A 71 -3.48 -3.45 6.31
CA PHE A 71 -3.98 -4.75 6.78
C PHE A 71 -3.70 -4.98 8.27
N ILE A 72 -2.55 -4.53 8.78
CA ILE A 72 -2.21 -4.63 10.21
C ILE A 72 -3.18 -3.79 11.03
N LEU A 73 -3.35 -2.49 10.70
CA LEU A 73 -4.23 -1.60 11.44
C LEU A 73 -5.70 -2.05 11.35
N TYR A 74 -6.12 -2.57 10.20
CA TYR A 74 -7.46 -3.14 10.02
C TYR A 74 -7.65 -4.36 10.94
N ALA A 75 -6.67 -5.26 11.00
CA ALA A 75 -6.71 -6.43 11.88
C ALA A 75 -6.75 -6.07 13.38
N LEU A 76 -6.17 -4.94 13.74
CA LEU A 76 -6.23 -4.37 15.10
C LEU A 76 -7.58 -3.69 15.41
N GLY A 77 -8.49 -3.59 14.45
CA GLY A 77 -9.82 -3.00 14.61
C GLY A 77 -9.80 -1.47 14.63
N ILE A 78 -8.78 -0.85 14.03
CA ILE A 78 -8.72 0.61 13.88
C ILE A 78 -9.75 1.06 12.84
N PRO A 79 -10.48 2.18 13.05
CA PRO A 79 -11.43 2.69 12.08
C PRO A 79 -10.78 2.98 10.72
N GLN A 80 -11.42 2.55 9.63
CA GLN A 80 -10.84 2.64 8.27
C GLN A 80 -10.41 4.06 7.87
N ASN A 81 -11.13 5.09 8.29
CA ASN A 81 -10.75 6.48 8.01
C ASN A 81 -9.39 6.84 8.63
N VAL A 82 -9.11 6.36 9.85
CA VAL A 82 -7.81 6.57 10.51
C VAL A 82 -6.69 5.83 9.79
N ILE A 83 -6.98 4.63 9.28
CA ILE A 83 -6.02 3.85 8.49
C ILE A 83 -5.69 4.55 7.17
N ILE A 84 -6.70 5.15 6.52
CA ILE A 84 -6.50 5.91 5.28
C ILE A 84 -5.67 7.17 5.57
N ASP A 85 -5.93 7.86 6.69
CA ASP A 85 -5.14 9.03 7.11
C ASP A 85 -3.66 8.65 7.32
N ASP A 86 -3.39 7.51 7.98
CA ASP A 86 -2.04 6.96 8.15
C ASP A 86 -1.36 6.67 6.80
N TYR A 87 -2.05 5.98 5.89
CA TYR A 87 -1.56 5.72 4.53
C TYR A 87 -1.15 7.02 3.80
N LEU A 88 -1.96 8.07 3.93
CA LEU A 88 -1.72 9.37 3.27
C LEU A 88 -0.53 10.14 3.86
N LEU A 89 -0.03 9.80 5.04
CA LEU A 89 1.18 10.43 5.61
C LEU A 89 2.41 10.20 4.73
N SER A 90 2.47 9.10 3.98
CA SER A 90 3.54 8.82 3.01
C SER A 90 3.71 9.94 1.98
N ARG A 91 2.65 10.70 1.68
CA ARG A 91 2.73 11.84 0.75
C ARG A 91 3.69 12.91 1.25
N GLN A 92 3.79 13.11 2.56
CA GLN A 92 4.57 14.20 3.16
C GLN A 92 6.08 13.94 3.09
N THR A 93 6.51 12.69 2.88
CA THR A 93 7.92 12.29 2.88
C THR A 93 8.49 12.07 1.48
N ILE A 94 7.63 12.00 0.46
CA ILE A 94 8.04 11.77 -0.94
C ILE A 94 8.40 13.11 -1.60
N ASP A 95 9.69 13.31 -1.82
CA ASP A 95 10.22 14.44 -2.57
C ASP A 95 10.41 14.06 -4.05
N ILE A 96 9.40 14.34 -4.87
CA ILE A 96 9.40 14.03 -6.31
C ILE A 96 10.61 14.67 -7.02
N SER A 97 11.06 15.84 -6.55
CA SER A 97 12.16 16.55 -7.20
C SER A 97 13.51 15.84 -7.07
N LYS A 98 13.67 15.01 -6.03
CA LYS A 98 14.84 14.14 -5.85
C LYS A 98 14.74 12.83 -6.61
N ILE A 99 13.52 12.44 -7.00
CA ILE A 99 13.26 11.16 -7.66
C ILE A 99 13.27 11.33 -9.18
N ALA A 100 12.87 12.50 -9.67
CA ALA A 100 12.76 12.76 -11.09
C ALA A 100 13.27 14.19 -11.42
N GLU A 101 14.59 14.34 -11.47
CA GLU A 101 15.30 15.62 -11.57
C GLU A 101 14.88 16.47 -12.79
N ASN A 102 14.53 15.83 -13.91
CA ASN A 102 14.17 16.51 -15.16
C ASN A 102 12.67 16.84 -15.28
N VAL A 103 11.84 16.49 -14.29
CA VAL A 103 10.38 16.66 -14.42
C VAL A 103 9.97 18.13 -14.45
N LYS A 104 10.68 19.00 -13.74
CA LYS A 104 10.36 20.44 -13.67
C LYS A 104 10.44 21.14 -15.03
N THR A 105 11.16 20.58 -16.01
CA THR A 105 11.31 21.15 -17.35
C THR A 105 10.33 20.56 -18.37
N LYS A 106 9.54 19.56 -17.98
CA LYS A 106 8.54 18.90 -18.82
C LYS A 106 7.19 19.64 -18.77
N PRO A 107 6.28 19.41 -19.74
CA PRO A 107 4.94 19.99 -19.72
C PRO A 107 4.15 19.66 -18.44
N GLU A 108 3.23 20.54 -18.05
CA GLU A 108 2.42 20.40 -16.83
C GLU A 108 1.72 19.04 -16.72
N TYR A 109 1.10 18.56 -17.81
CA TYR A 109 0.43 17.25 -17.82
C TYR A 109 1.35 16.09 -17.43
N PHE A 110 2.62 16.16 -17.84
CA PHE A 110 3.62 15.14 -17.54
C PHE A 110 4.07 15.25 -16.07
N GLN A 111 4.21 16.48 -15.56
CA GLN A 111 4.50 16.70 -14.14
C GLN A 111 3.39 16.16 -13.23
N GLU A 112 2.13 16.35 -13.62
CA GLU A 112 0.99 15.77 -12.92
C GLU A 112 0.98 14.24 -12.97
N ALA A 113 1.34 13.66 -14.11
CA ALA A 113 1.45 12.21 -14.26
C ALA A 113 2.53 11.61 -13.36
N VAL A 114 3.72 12.20 -13.35
CA VAL A 114 4.80 11.76 -12.44
C VAL A 114 4.39 11.96 -10.97
N THR A 115 3.68 13.04 -10.65
CA THR A 115 3.16 13.24 -9.29
C THR A 115 2.19 12.14 -8.88
N ALA A 116 1.27 11.75 -9.78
CA ALA A 116 0.37 10.63 -9.54
C ALA A 116 1.14 9.30 -9.37
N LEU A 117 2.15 9.07 -10.20
CA LEU A 117 2.97 7.85 -10.19
C LEU A 117 3.76 7.67 -8.89
N MET A 118 4.44 8.74 -8.46
CA MET A 118 5.45 8.68 -7.40
C MET A 118 4.86 8.92 -6.02
N SER A 119 3.70 9.59 -5.92
CA SER A 119 3.06 9.88 -4.64
C SER A 119 2.03 8.82 -4.21
N VAL A 120 1.30 9.12 -3.14
CA VAL A 120 0.12 8.38 -2.70
C VAL A 120 -1.14 9.22 -2.87
N ASN A 121 -2.25 8.57 -3.17
CA ASN A 121 -3.56 9.20 -3.33
C ASN A 121 -4.64 8.30 -2.74
N VAL A 122 -5.66 8.92 -2.14
CA VAL A 122 -6.80 8.21 -1.55
C VAL A 122 -7.51 7.31 -2.57
N VAL A 123 -7.48 7.68 -3.86
CA VAL A 123 -8.07 6.86 -4.93
C VAL A 123 -7.39 5.50 -5.10
N TYR A 124 -6.12 5.33 -4.69
CA TYR A 124 -5.42 4.05 -4.80
C TYR A 124 -5.87 3.08 -3.72
N ILE A 125 -5.90 3.53 -2.47
CA ILE A 125 -6.33 2.70 -1.35
C ILE A 125 -7.84 2.41 -1.42
N ASN A 126 -8.67 3.39 -1.79
CA ASN A 126 -10.11 3.17 -1.96
C ASN A 126 -10.40 2.18 -3.09
N TYR A 127 -9.73 2.31 -4.24
CA TYR A 127 -9.90 1.35 -5.33
C TYR A 127 -9.51 -0.08 -4.91
N THR A 128 -8.47 -0.22 -4.10
CA THR A 128 -8.05 -1.51 -3.54
C THR A 128 -9.11 -2.09 -2.60
N ILE A 129 -9.65 -1.26 -1.70
CA ILE A 129 -10.71 -1.66 -0.76
C ILE A 129 -11.97 -2.08 -1.52
N ASP A 130 -12.38 -1.29 -2.51
CA ASP A 130 -13.55 -1.57 -3.34
C ASP A 130 -13.39 -2.88 -4.12
N TYR A 131 -12.22 -3.10 -4.72
CA TYR A 131 -11.90 -4.37 -5.37
C TYR A 131 -11.97 -5.54 -4.40
N ILE A 132 -11.39 -5.40 -3.20
CA ILE A 132 -11.44 -6.44 -2.16
C ILE A 132 -12.88 -6.75 -1.78
N ASN A 133 -13.69 -5.72 -1.52
CA ASN A 133 -15.09 -5.88 -1.14
C ASN A 133 -15.90 -6.53 -2.27
N GLN A 134 -15.67 -6.14 -3.52
CA GLN A 134 -16.37 -6.71 -4.67
C GLN A 134 -16.01 -8.18 -4.90
N LYS A 135 -14.73 -8.54 -4.82
CA LYS A 135 -14.24 -9.89 -5.15
C LYS A 135 -14.33 -10.88 -3.99
N TYR A 136 -14.05 -10.43 -2.77
CA TYR A 136 -13.95 -11.28 -1.57
C TYR A 136 -15.11 -11.06 -0.58
N GLY A 137 -15.99 -10.08 -0.85
CA GLY A 137 -17.17 -9.75 -0.05
C GLY A 137 -16.89 -8.82 1.13
N SER A 138 -15.68 -8.82 1.68
CA SER A 138 -15.22 -7.87 2.70
C SER A 138 -13.69 -7.92 2.86
N VAL A 139 -13.12 -6.86 3.43
CA VAL A 139 -11.71 -6.85 3.86
C VAL A 139 -11.43 -7.94 4.90
N ASP A 140 -12.36 -8.22 5.82
CA ASP A 140 -12.24 -9.32 6.77
C ASP A 140 -12.11 -10.69 6.09
N ASN A 141 -12.94 -10.97 5.08
CA ASN A 141 -12.88 -12.22 4.35
C ASN A 141 -11.54 -12.38 3.63
N TYR A 142 -11.04 -11.30 3.02
CA TYR A 142 -9.75 -11.31 2.34
C TYR A 142 -8.60 -11.56 3.31
N ILE A 143 -8.53 -10.82 4.42
CA ILE A 143 -7.48 -10.99 5.44
C ILE A 143 -7.51 -12.39 6.05
N GLU A 144 -8.69 -12.94 6.35
CA GLU A 144 -8.80 -14.27 6.94
C GLU A 144 -8.49 -15.39 5.94
N LYS A 145 -9.10 -15.36 4.75
CA LYS A 145 -9.04 -16.47 3.78
C LYS A 145 -7.82 -16.42 2.89
N GLU A 146 -7.43 -15.24 2.44
CA GLU A 146 -6.30 -15.07 1.51
C GLU A 146 -5.00 -14.83 2.27
N LEU A 147 -5.01 -13.97 3.30
CA LEU A 147 -3.81 -13.66 4.10
C LEU A 147 -3.62 -14.57 5.32
N LYS A 148 -4.48 -15.58 5.49
CA LYS A 148 -4.41 -16.60 6.55
C LYS A 148 -4.30 -16.03 7.97
N LEU A 149 -4.88 -14.86 8.19
CA LEU A 149 -4.96 -14.23 9.51
C LEU A 149 -6.22 -14.69 10.24
N THR A 150 -6.10 -15.84 10.89
CA THR A 150 -7.19 -16.43 11.68
C THR A 150 -7.57 -15.58 12.89
N PRO A 151 -8.76 -15.76 13.48
CA PRO A 151 -9.14 -15.09 14.72
C PRO A 151 -8.11 -15.25 15.85
N GLY A 152 -7.48 -16.43 15.97
CA GLY A 152 -6.41 -16.67 16.95
C GLY A 152 -5.18 -15.79 16.70
N LYS A 153 -4.75 -15.63 15.44
CA LYS A 153 -3.65 -14.71 15.10
C LYS A 153 -4.03 -13.26 15.34
N LYS A 154 -5.28 -12.84 15.06
CA LYS A 154 -5.76 -11.49 15.40
C LYS A 154 -5.65 -11.20 16.91
N ILE A 155 -5.94 -12.18 17.78
CA ILE A 155 -5.76 -12.05 19.23
C ILE A 155 -4.29 -11.83 19.59
N LEU A 156 -3.37 -12.61 19.01
CA LEU A 156 -1.93 -12.46 19.24
C LEU A 156 -1.42 -11.09 18.79
N LEU A 157 -1.81 -10.62 17.59
CA LEU A 157 -1.46 -9.27 17.11
C LEU A 157 -1.90 -8.20 18.10
N ARG A 158 -3.14 -8.26 18.58
CA ARG A 158 -3.65 -7.30 19.58
C ARG A 158 -2.86 -7.35 20.88
N LYS A 159 -2.51 -8.55 21.37
CA LYS A 159 -1.68 -8.73 22.57
C LYS A 159 -0.30 -8.08 22.41
N HIS A 160 0.32 -8.18 21.23
CA HIS A 160 1.69 -7.69 21.01
C HIS A 160 1.75 -6.21 20.63
N LEU A 161 0.74 -5.69 19.93
CA LEU A 161 0.76 -4.34 19.33
C LEU A 161 -0.11 -3.31 20.05
N LEU A 162 -1.00 -3.72 20.94
CA LEU A 162 -1.84 -2.81 21.73
C LEU A 162 -1.44 -2.85 23.20
N TYR A 163 -1.62 -1.72 23.89
CA TYR A 163 -1.50 -1.69 25.34
C TYR A 163 -2.64 -2.47 25.99
N ASN A 164 -2.32 -3.27 27.01
CA ASN A 164 -3.33 -3.82 27.91
C ASN A 164 -3.82 -2.68 28.80
N ASN A 165 -5.05 -2.23 28.60
CA ASN A 165 -5.76 -1.38 29.55
C ASN A 165 -6.43 -2.24 30.62
#